data_AF-A0AAD7TRQ0-F1
#
_entry.id   AF-A0AAD7TRQ0-F1
#
_cell.length_a   1.000
_cell.length_b   1.000
_cell.length_c   1.000
_cell.angle_alpha   90.00
_cell.angle_beta   90.00
_cell.angle_gamma   90.00
#
_symmetry.space_group_name_H-M   'P 1'
#
loop_
_entity.id
_entity.type
_entity.pdbx_description
1 polymer ?
#
loop_
_entity_poly.entity_id
_entity_poly.type
_entity_poly.pdbx_seq_one_letter_code
_entity_poly.pdbx_strand_id
1 'polypeptide(L)'
;MWPAGYPAATWPWPDLIELTLSCPQAKDRIYRELPNSLRSLSLQYTPHYMDYAWTRATGHSSNAHWQWPLLTTSDMLCILRQCRLPALRHLALEYLEGDSEEQLLKYIALAFPQLTSLKLRRCHWVVDGGDNRERQDPWAVAERICQPISSLRHLRSLAMHLDLEETPYPFSPYQFEQPYDDEDLGSFYNTLHEVADRMALVFGPELEEIKLWRPHDYDIYEWKCYEVVRSSDFGTFVR
;
A
#
# COMPACT_ATOMS: atom_id res chain seq x y z
N MET A 1 10.86 15.60 -11.84
CA MET A 1 11.87 15.09 -12.78
C MET A 1 13.18 15.81 -12.59
N TRP A 2 14.28 15.08 -12.42
CA TRP A 2 15.62 15.67 -12.36
C TRP A 2 15.90 16.50 -13.62
N PRO A 3 16.38 17.75 -13.50
CA PRO A 3 16.57 18.63 -14.66
C PRO A 3 17.57 18.02 -15.64
N ALA A 4 17.14 17.88 -16.91
CA ALA A 4 18.01 17.39 -17.98
C ALA A 4 19.18 18.36 -18.19
N GLY A 5 20.41 17.82 -18.22
CA GLY A 5 21.62 18.61 -18.44
C GLY A 5 22.25 19.22 -17.20
N TYR A 6 21.69 19.01 -16.00
CA TYR A 6 22.43 19.27 -14.77
C TYR A 6 23.50 18.19 -14.60
N PRO A 7 24.81 18.53 -14.62
CA PRO A 7 25.85 17.59 -14.25
C PRO A 7 25.59 17.07 -12.83
N ALA A 8 26.10 15.90 -12.49
CA ALA A 8 25.98 15.25 -11.17
C ALA A 8 26.74 16.03 -10.06
N ALA A 9 26.57 17.35 -10.03
CA ALA A 9 26.97 18.22 -8.96
C ALA A 9 25.94 18.00 -7.85
N THR A 10 26.32 17.13 -6.90
CA THR A 10 25.81 17.03 -5.52
C THR A 10 24.32 17.35 -5.35
N TRP A 11 23.55 16.33 -5.00
CA TRP A 11 22.15 16.48 -4.59
C TRP A 11 21.93 17.75 -3.76
N PRO A 12 21.02 18.67 -4.18
CA PRO A 12 20.98 20.03 -3.64
C PRO A 12 20.54 20.11 -2.17
N TRP A 13 20.01 19.01 -1.62
CA TRP A 13 19.52 18.92 -0.25
C TRP A 13 20.17 17.74 0.49
N PRO A 14 21.47 17.83 0.85
CA PRO A 14 22.20 16.72 1.47
C PRO A 14 21.62 16.27 2.82
N ASP A 15 20.86 17.15 3.48
CA ASP A 15 20.19 16.88 4.76
C ASP A 15 18.71 16.54 4.61
N LEU A 16 18.23 16.25 3.39
CA LEU A 16 16.82 15.89 3.15
C LEU A 16 16.46 14.65 3.97
N ILE A 17 15.44 14.77 4.82
CA ILE A 17 14.97 13.68 5.70
C ILE A 17 13.76 12.97 5.11
N GLU A 18 12.89 13.69 4.42
CA GLU A 18 11.61 13.17 3.93
C GLU A 18 11.39 13.58 2.47
N LEU A 19 10.93 12.64 1.66
CA LEU A 19 10.58 12.89 0.26
C LEU A 19 9.27 12.18 -0.07
N THR A 20 8.30 12.95 -0.56
CA THR A 20 7.08 12.44 -1.16
C THR A 20 7.05 12.82 -2.63
N LEU A 21 6.91 11.82 -3.51
CA LEU A 21 6.79 12.02 -4.95
C LEU A 21 5.44 11.49 -5.42
N SER A 22 4.61 12.41 -5.90
CA SER A 22 3.42 12.07 -6.69
C SER A 22 3.80 11.75 -8.12
N CYS A 23 3.13 10.76 -8.71
CA CYS A 23 3.35 10.29 -10.08
C CYS A 23 4.82 9.87 -10.36
N PRO A 24 5.41 8.99 -9.54
CA PRO A 24 6.79 8.55 -9.70
C PRO A 24 7.03 7.93 -11.09
N GLN A 25 8.19 8.20 -11.68
CA GLN A 25 8.56 7.70 -13.00
C GLN A 25 9.76 6.76 -12.89
N ALA A 26 9.65 5.50 -13.34
CA ALA A 26 10.67 4.47 -13.11
C ALA A 26 12.09 4.82 -13.61
N LYS A 27 12.16 5.65 -14.66
CA LYS A 27 13.41 6.05 -15.33
C LYS A 27 14.00 7.35 -14.79
N ASP A 28 13.40 7.96 -13.78
CA ASP A 28 13.92 9.20 -13.20
C ASP A 28 15.26 8.93 -12.49
N ARG A 29 16.25 9.78 -12.77
CA ARG A 29 17.59 9.65 -12.18
C ARG A 29 17.61 10.05 -10.72
N ILE A 30 16.59 10.77 -10.27
CA ILE A 30 16.43 11.27 -8.91
C ILE A 30 16.73 10.19 -7.85
N TYR A 31 16.29 8.95 -8.07
CA TYR A 31 16.42 7.85 -7.11
C TYR A 31 17.87 7.42 -6.84
N ARG A 32 18.78 7.64 -7.81
CA ARG A 32 20.21 7.32 -7.67
C ARG A 32 20.96 8.37 -6.85
N GLU A 33 20.41 9.57 -6.81
CA GLU A 33 21.03 10.76 -6.22
C GLU A 33 20.44 11.11 -4.85
N LEU A 34 19.45 10.33 -4.36
CA LEU A 34 18.85 10.55 -3.05
C LEU A 34 19.90 10.48 -1.94
N PRO A 35 19.86 11.41 -0.96
CA PRO A 35 20.87 11.49 0.07
C PRO A 35 20.71 10.38 1.11
N ASN A 36 21.83 9.94 1.69
CA ASN A 36 21.84 8.92 2.75
C ASN A 36 21.13 9.36 4.04
N SER A 37 20.86 10.66 4.21
CA SER A 37 20.11 11.22 5.34
C SER A 37 18.62 10.88 5.31
N LEU A 38 18.10 10.46 4.15
CA LEU A 38 16.67 10.25 3.95
C LEU A 38 16.15 9.13 4.85
N ARG A 39 15.11 9.45 5.64
CA ARG A 39 14.45 8.54 6.59
C ARG A 39 13.03 8.19 6.16
N SER A 40 12.39 9.00 5.32
CA SER A 40 11.05 8.75 4.81
C SER A 40 10.98 8.91 3.30
N LEU A 41 10.47 7.89 2.63
CA LEU A 41 10.22 7.90 1.18
C LEU A 41 8.77 7.49 0.91
N SER A 42 8.01 8.34 0.24
CA SER A 42 6.66 8.06 -0.23
C SER A 42 6.58 8.17 -1.74
N LEU A 43 6.23 7.07 -2.40
CA LEU A 43 6.02 6.93 -3.84
C LEU A 43 4.56 6.55 -4.06
N GLN A 44 3.68 7.54 -3.97
CA GLN A 44 2.23 7.36 -4.00
C GLN A 44 1.58 8.35 -4.96
N TYR A 45 0.43 8.01 -5.53
CA TYR A 45 -0.31 8.93 -6.38
C TYR A 45 -1.17 9.88 -5.53
N THR A 46 -1.42 11.09 -6.04
CA THR A 46 -2.31 12.06 -5.39
C THR A 46 -3.08 12.82 -6.47
N PRO A 47 -4.42 12.67 -6.58
CA PRO A 47 -5.27 11.78 -5.76
C PRO A 47 -4.88 10.30 -5.90
N HIS A 48 -5.19 9.48 -4.90
CA HIS A 48 -4.87 8.04 -4.95
C HIS A 48 -5.69 7.37 -6.06
N TYR A 49 -5.17 6.32 -6.68
CA TYR A 49 -5.84 5.64 -7.78
C TYR A 49 -7.22 5.12 -7.37
N MET A 50 -7.34 4.63 -6.14
CA MET A 50 -8.63 4.16 -5.60
C MET A 50 -9.67 5.27 -5.56
N ASP A 51 -9.31 6.45 -5.06
CA ASP A 51 -10.20 7.62 -5.03
C ASP A 51 -10.70 7.95 -6.45
N TYR A 52 -9.85 7.76 -7.47
CA TYR A 52 -10.22 7.95 -8.87
C TYR A 52 -11.09 6.83 -9.45
N ALA A 53 -10.66 5.57 -9.35
CA ALA A 53 -11.39 4.40 -9.87
C ALA A 53 -12.83 4.38 -9.33
N TRP A 54 -12.97 4.78 -8.08
CA TRP A 54 -14.23 5.02 -7.41
C TRP A 54 -15.12 6.07 -8.07
N THR A 55 -14.63 7.30 -8.23
CA THR A 55 -15.42 8.38 -8.86
C THR A 55 -15.88 8.04 -10.28
N ARG A 56 -15.10 7.20 -11.00
CA ARG A 56 -15.49 6.67 -12.31
C ARG A 56 -16.59 5.62 -12.20
N ALA A 57 -16.48 4.68 -11.27
CA ALA A 57 -17.47 3.60 -11.06
C ALA A 57 -18.83 4.15 -10.64
N THR A 58 -18.87 5.20 -9.81
CA THR A 58 -20.12 5.80 -9.32
C THR A 58 -20.75 6.80 -10.31
N GLY A 59 -20.18 6.98 -11.50
CA GLY A 59 -20.68 7.92 -12.52
C GLY A 59 -20.57 9.40 -12.13
N HIS A 60 -19.94 9.71 -10.98
CA HIS A 60 -19.75 11.08 -10.49
C HIS A 60 -18.59 11.81 -11.19
N SER A 61 -17.79 11.14 -12.03
CA SER A 61 -16.69 11.77 -12.74
C SER A 61 -17.15 12.50 -14.01
N SER A 62 -17.02 13.83 -14.02
CA SER A 62 -17.02 14.62 -15.25
C SER A 62 -15.72 14.37 -16.03
N ASN A 63 -15.80 13.67 -17.17
CA ASN A 63 -14.90 13.76 -18.34
C ASN A 63 -13.39 14.01 -18.09
N ALA A 64 -12.73 13.29 -17.18
CA ALA A 64 -11.30 13.46 -17.01
C ALA A 64 -10.55 12.19 -17.44
N HIS A 65 -9.98 12.26 -18.65
CA HIS A 65 -9.06 11.28 -19.23
C HIS A 65 -7.71 11.27 -18.49
N TRP A 66 -7.71 11.09 -17.17
CA TRP A 66 -6.48 10.97 -16.40
C TRP A 66 -5.85 9.60 -16.68
N GLN A 67 -5.04 9.54 -17.74
CA GLN A 67 -4.15 8.42 -18.02
C GLN A 67 -2.97 8.49 -17.05
N TRP A 68 -3.20 8.10 -15.80
CA TRP A 68 -2.15 8.06 -14.79
C TRP A 68 -1.79 6.59 -14.59
N PRO A 69 -0.84 6.05 -15.37
CA PRO A 69 -0.49 4.64 -15.24
C PRO A 69 0.20 4.45 -13.90
N LEU A 70 -0.55 3.91 -12.92
CA LEU A 70 0.04 3.35 -11.71
C LEU A 70 1.29 2.55 -12.08
N LEU A 71 2.34 2.68 -11.27
CA LEU A 71 3.54 1.90 -11.52
C LEU A 71 3.22 0.43 -11.31
N THR A 72 3.67 -0.40 -12.25
CA THR A 72 3.66 -1.85 -12.08
C THR A 72 4.60 -2.25 -10.93
N THR A 73 4.42 -3.45 -10.38
CA THR A 73 5.38 -4.04 -9.43
C THR A 73 6.82 -3.98 -9.94
N SER A 74 7.01 -4.21 -11.26
CA SER A 74 8.33 -4.23 -11.91
C SER A 74 8.95 -2.84 -11.98
N ASP A 75 8.15 -1.83 -12.29
CA ASP A 75 8.58 -0.44 -12.30
C ASP A 75 8.95 0.05 -10.89
N MET A 76 8.13 -0.30 -9.89
CA MET A 76 8.40 0.03 -8.50
C MET A 76 9.70 -0.62 -8.01
N LEU A 77 9.91 -1.90 -8.33
CA LEU A 77 11.16 -2.61 -8.02
C LEU A 77 12.37 -1.96 -8.72
N CYS A 78 12.20 -1.50 -9.96
CA CYS A 78 13.25 -0.77 -10.69
C CYS A 78 13.64 0.53 -9.98
N ILE A 79 12.67 1.26 -9.42
CA ILE A 79 12.92 2.47 -8.63
C ILE A 79 13.70 2.12 -7.35
N LEU A 80 13.19 1.18 -6.56
CA LEU A 80 13.81 0.84 -5.28
C LEU A 80 15.23 0.30 -5.43
N ARG A 81 15.52 -0.43 -6.51
CA ARG A 81 16.88 -0.91 -6.84
C ARG A 81 17.89 0.20 -7.12
N GLN A 82 17.42 1.39 -7.47
CA GLN A 82 18.28 2.55 -7.71
C GLN A 82 18.59 3.31 -6.40
N CYS A 83 17.78 3.11 -5.37
CA CYS A 83 17.89 3.81 -4.10
C CYS A 83 19.00 3.20 -3.22
N ARG A 84 19.78 4.05 -2.57
CA ARG A 84 20.74 3.67 -1.52
C ARG A 84 20.42 4.43 -0.24
N LEU A 85 19.49 3.90 0.55
CA LEU A 85 18.88 4.62 1.66
C LEU A 85 19.11 3.86 2.98
N PRO A 86 20.35 3.82 3.51
CA PRO A 86 20.68 3.02 4.69
C PRO A 86 19.97 3.50 5.97
N ALA A 87 19.53 4.77 6.00
CA ALA A 87 18.82 5.37 7.12
C ALA A 87 17.28 5.31 6.99
N LEU A 88 16.74 4.65 5.95
CA LEU A 88 15.31 4.63 5.69
C LEU A 88 14.55 3.94 6.83
N ARG A 89 13.54 4.63 7.38
CA ARG A 89 12.67 4.18 8.46
C ARG A 89 11.21 4.06 8.03
N HIS A 90 10.78 4.90 7.09
CA HIS A 90 9.40 4.95 6.61
C HIS A 90 9.39 4.78 5.09
N LEU A 91 8.60 3.81 4.62
CA LEU A 91 8.37 3.59 3.20
C LEU A 91 6.88 3.51 2.93
N ALA A 92 6.39 4.31 1.99
CA ALA A 92 5.02 4.26 1.51
C ALA A 92 5.00 4.08 -0.01
N LEU A 93 4.31 3.03 -0.48
CA LEU A 93 4.23 2.68 -1.89
C LEU A 93 2.76 2.61 -2.33
N GLU A 94 2.50 3.02 -3.56
CA GLU A 94 1.26 2.74 -4.28
C GLU A 94 1.62 2.14 -5.63
N TYR A 95 1.14 0.94 -5.90
CA TYR A 95 1.53 0.18 -7.08
C TYR A 95 0.41 -0.75 -7.54
N LEU A 96 0.46 -1.07 -8.82
CA LEU A 96 -0.40 -2.07 -9.43
C LEU A 96 0.18 -3.47 -9.18
N GLU A 97 -0.64 -4.38 -8.66
CA GLU A 97 -0.34 -5.82 -8.55
C GLU A 97 0.19 -6.39 -9.87
N GLY A 98 1.15 -7.30 -9.77
CA GLY A 98 1.67 -8.04 -10.92
C GLY A 98 2.64 -9.14 -10.53
N ASP A 99 3.14 -9.87 -11.52
CA ASP A 99 3.95 -11.09 -11.35
C ASP A 99 5.25 -10.88 -10.55
N SER A 100 5.72 -9.64 -10.41
CA SER A 100 6.94 -9.30 -9.67
C SER A 100 6.69 -8.85 -8.22
N GLU A 101 5.45 -8.96 -7.71
CA GLU A 101 5.10 -8.52 -6.35
C GLU A 101 5.97 -9.20 -5.28
N GLU A 102 6.10 -10.52 -5.33
CA GLU A 102 6.93 -11.25 -4.37
C GLU A 102 8.39 -10.78 -4.39
N GLN A 103 8.94 -10.50 -5.59
CA GLN A 103 10.31 -10.00 -5.74
C GLN A 103 10.46 -8.58 -5.20
N LEU A 104 9.47 -7.72 -5.41
CA LEU A 104 9.41 -6.38 -4.85
C LEU A 104 9.45 -6.42 -3.33
N LEU A 105 8.58 -7.23 -2.73
CA LEU A 105 8.44 -7.33 -1.28
C LEU A 105 9.69 -7.93 -0.61
N LYS A 106 10.25 -9.00 -1.19
CA LYS A 106 11.54 -9.57 -0.73
C LYS A 106 12.67 -8.54 -0.82
N TYR A 107 12.68 -7.74 -1.88
CA TYR A 107 13.68 -6.69 -2.04
C TYR A 107 13.54 -5.59 -0.98
N ILE A 108 12.32 -5.15 -0.65
CA ILE A 108 12.07 -4.17 0.42
C ILE A 108 12.68 -4.65 1.74
N ALA A 109 12.40 -5.89 2.12
CA ALA A 109 12.90 -6.47 3.36
C ALA A 109 14.44 -6.54 3.42
N LEU A 110 15.06 -6.89 2.28
CA LEU A 110 16.52 -7.01 2.16
C LEU A 110 17.22 -5.64 2.12
N ALA A 111 16.71 -4.70 1.34
CA ALA A 111 17.35 -3.41 1.07
C ALA A 111 17.15 -2.40 2.20
N PHE A 112 16.02 -2.49 2.92
CA PHE A 112 15.64 -1.55 3.97
C PHE A 112 15.33 -2.27 5.30
N PRO A 113 16.29 -3.01 5.89
CA PRO A 113 16.06 -3.80 7.09
C PRO A 113 15.77 -2.94 8.35
N GLN A 114 15.98 -1.63 8.24
CA GLN A 114 15.82 -0.65 9.32
C GLN A 114 14.42 0.00 9.35
N LEU A 115 13.51 -0.43 8.46
CA LEU A 115 12.15 0.09 8.41
C LEU A 115 11.42 -0.12 9.74
N THR A 116 10.81 0.95 10.22
CA THR A 116 9.91 0.98 11.37
C THR A 116 8.46 1.19 10.96
N SER A 117 8.21 1.71 9.75
CA SER A 117 6.88 1.85 9.18
C SER A 117 6.87 1.51 7.70
N LEU A 118 5.91 0.68 7.30
CA LEU A 118 5.67 0.30 5.92
C LEU A 118 4.20 0.52 5.57
N LYS A 119 3.94 1.29 4.52
CA LYS A 119 2.60 1.48 3.94
C LYS A 119 2.58 0.96 2.51
N LEU A 120 1.70 -0.01 2.23
CA LEU A 120 1.49 -0.56 0.89
C LEU A 120 0.05 -0.27 0.45
N ARG A 121 -0.10 0.44 -0.67
CA ARG A 121 -1.36 0.53 -1.39
C ARG A 121 -1.25 -0.32 -2.64
N ARG A 122 -1.67 -1.57 -2.52
CA ARG A 122 -1.80 -2.48 -3.66
C ARG A 122 -3.09 -2.12 -4.39
N CYS A 123 -3.02 -2.03 -5.71
CA CYS A 123 -4.16 -1.75 -6.58
C CYS A 123 -4.19 -2.77 -7.70
N HIS A 124 -5.36 -3.06 -8.26
CA HIS A 124 -5.51 -3.89 -9.43
C HIS A 124 -6.14 -3.15 -10.60
N TRP A 125 -5.96 -3.72 -11.80
CA TRP A 125 -6.66 -3.24 -12.98
C TRP A 125 -8.11 -3.71 -12.93
N VAL A 126 -9.04 -2.78 -12.78
CA VAL A 126 -10.44 -3.00 -13.15
C VAL A 126 -10.53 -2.76 -14.66
N VAL A 127 -10.57 -3.84 -15.44
CA VAL A 127 -10.81 -3.74 -16.89
C VAL A 127 -12.32 -3.59 -17.13
N ASP A 128 -12.70 -2.70 -18.06
CA ASP A 128 -14.09 -2.52 -18.49
C ASP A 128 -14.68 -3.88 -18.93
N GLY A 129 -15.50 -4.50 -18.07
CA GLY A 129 -16.00 -5.86 -18.27
C GLY A 129 -16.30 -6.67 -16.99
N GLY A 130 -15.99 -6.13 -15.82
CA GLY A 130 -16.24 -6.77 -14.52
C GLY A 130 -14.99 -7.41 -13.94
N ASP A 131 -14.95 -7.50 -12.61
CA ASP A 131 -13.88 -8.18 -11.88
C ASP A 131 -14.05 -9.70 -12.04
N ASN A 132 -13.39 -10.29 -13.04
CA ASN A 132 -13.41 -11.74 -13.28
C ASN A 132 -12.39 -12.48 -12.38
N ARG A 133 -12.12 -11.97 -11.19
CA ARG A 133 -11.24 -12.64 -10.23
C ARG A 133 -11.92 -13.92 -9.74
N GLU A 134 -11.11 -14.95 -9.59
CA GLU A 134 -11.52 -16.08 -8.76
C GLU A 134 -11.43 -15.62 -7.31
N ARG A 135 -12.53 -15.77 -6.57
CA ARG A 135 -12.59 -15.49 -5.14
C ARG A 135 -11.41 -16.10 -4.40
N GLN A 136 -10.53 -15.23 -3.91
CA GLN A 136 -9.34 -15.61 -3.15
C GLN A 136 -9.63 -15.55 -1.66
N ASP A 137 -9.10 -16.51 -0.88
CA ASP A 137 -9.07 -16.38 0.57
C ASP A 137 -8.36 -15.06 0.96
N PRO A 138 -9.01 -14.13 1.68
CA PRO A 138 -8.43 -12.86 2.11
C PRO A 138 -7.11 -13.02 2.84
N TRP A 139 -6.98 -14.08 3.63
CA TRP A 139 -5.72 -14.39 4.28
C TRP A 139 -4.65 -14.80 3.27
N ALA A 140 -4.94 -15.66 2.29
CA ALA A 140 -3.96 -16.05 1.28
C ALA A 140 -3.41 -14.84 0.49
N VAL A 141 -4.23 -13.80 0.29
CA VAL A 141 -3.76 -12.51 -0.27
C VAL A 141 -2.79 -11.83 0.69
N ALA A 142 -3.21 -11.61 1.95
CA ALA A 142 -2.37 -10.96 2.96
C ALA A 142 -1.06 -11.72 3.23
N GLU A 143 -1.10 -13.06 3.26
CA GLU A 143 0.03 -13.92 3.52
C GLU A 143 1.10 -13.81 2.43
N ARG A 144 0.71 -13.80 1.15
CA ARG A 144 1.65 -13.58 0.02
C ARG A 144 2.38 -12.26 0.14
N ILE A 145 1.76 -11.25 0.75
CA ILE A 145 2.39 -9.96 0.99
C ILE A 145 3.26 -9.99 2.24
N CYS A 146 2.75 -10.53 3.35
CA CYS A 146 3.40 -10.50 4.66
C CYS A 146 4.62 -11.42 4.74
N GLN A 147 4.58 -12.61 4.14
CA GLN A 147 5.66 -13.59 4.23
C GLN A 147 7.01 -13.02 3.73
N PRO A 148 7.11 -12.41 2.54
CA PRO A 148 8.33 -11.75 2.08
C PRO A 148 8.91 -10.67 3.00
N ILE A 149 8.05 -9.93 3.72
CA ILE A 149 8.46 -8.79 4.57
C ILE A 149 8.53 -9.14 6.06
N SER A 150 8.21 -10.37 6.44
CA SER A 150 8.23 -10.87 7.84
C SER A 150 9.60 -10.72 8.52
N SER A 151 10.68 -10.65 7.72
CA SER A 151 12.05 -10.46 8.22
C SER A 151 12.37 -9.04 8.69
N LEU A 152 11.47 -8.06 8.51
CA LEU A 152 11.60 -6.69 9.02
C LEU A 152 11.42 -6.65 10.55
N ARG A 153 12.50 -6.90 11.29
CA ARG A 153 12.47 -7.04 12.76
C ARG A 153 12.16 -5.77 13.54
N HIS A 154 12.38 -4.60 12.94
CA HIS A 154 12.14 -3.30 13.56
C HIS A 154 10.81 -2.67 13.16
N LEU A 155 9.99 -3.38 12.37
CA LEU A 155 8.72 -2.87 11.91
C LEU A 155 7.76 -2.72 13.10
N ARG A 156 7.31 -1.48 13.34
CA ARG A 156 6.34 -1.12 14.39
C ARG A 156 4.96 -0.86 13.82
N SER A 157 4.89 -0.38 12.59
CA SER A 157 3.66 0.00 11.93
C SER A 157 3.57 -0.57 10.53
N LEU A 158 2.52 -1.34 10.26
CA LEU A 158 2.22 -1.87 8.93
C LEU A 158 0.85 -1.37 8.48
N ALA A 159 0.80 -0.64 7.37
CA ALA A 159 -0.45 -0.20 6.76
C ALA A 159 -0.62 -0.83 5.38
N MET A 160 -1.72 -1.53 5.12
CA MET A 160 -1.99 -2.19 3.85
C MET A 160 -3.39 -1.93 3.32
N HIS A 161 -3.47 -1.52 2.07
CA HIS A 161 -4.66 -1.75 1.26
C HIS A 161 -4.44 -3.05 0.49
N LEU A 162 -5.23 -4.08 0.83
CA LEU A 162 -5.10 -5.42 0.26
C LEU A 162 -5.79 -5.57 -1.07
N ASP A 163 -6.81 -4.74 -1.35
CA ASP A 163 -7.56 -4.77 -2.60
C ASP A 163 -8.22 -6.14 -2.85
N LEU A 164 -9.03 -6.55 -1.85
CA LEU A 164 -9.73 -7.83 -1.82
C LEU A 164 -10.96 -7.78 -2.72
N GLU A 165 -11.32 -8.92 -3.32
CA GLU A 165 -12.54 -9.04 -4.14
C GLU A 165 -13.80 -8.81 -3.31
N GLU A 166 -13.84 -9.28 -2.05
CA GLU A 166 -14.96 -9.01 -1.15
C GLU A 166 -15.01 -7.58 -0.62
N THR A 167 -14.10 -6.69 -1.05
CA THR A 167 -14.18 -5.28 -0.65
C THR A 167 -15.50 -4.73 -1.15
N PRO A 168 -16.39 -4.27 -0.24
CA PRO A 168 -17.69 -3.78 -0.65
C PRO A 168 -17.53 -2.62 -1.63
N TYR A 169 -18.26 -2.70 -2.74
CA TYR A 169 -18.43 -1.61 -3.70
C TYR A 169 -19.75 -0.87 -3.41
N PRO A 170 -19.79 0.46 -3.62
CA PRO A 170 -20.84 1.36 -3.14
C PRO A 170 -22.09 1.34 -4.01
N PHE A 171 -22.12 0.58 -5.10
CA PHE A 171 -23.13 0.75 -6.12
C PHE A 171 -23.46 -0.56 -6.85
N SER A 172 -24.71 -0.96 -6.68
CA SER A 172 -25.55 -1.37 -7.80
C SER A 172 -26.09 -0.09 -8.46
N PRO A 173 -25.97 0.11 -9.79
CA PRO A 173 -26.43 1.32 -10.49
C PRO A 173 -27.97 1.54 -10.47
N TYR A 174 -28.71 0.76 -9.69
CA TYR A 174 -30.17 0.77 -9.60
C TYR A 174 -30.73 1.07 -8.20
N GLN A 175 -29.89 1.28 -7.17
CA GLN A 175 -30.36 1.49 -5.80
C GLN A 175 -29.75 2.77 -5.20
N PHE A 176 -30.58 3.79 -5.05
CA PHE A 176 -30.21 5.12 -4.57
C PHE A 176 -30.27 5.28 -3.05
N GLU A 177 -30.43 4.20 -2.26
CA GLU A 177 -30.78 4.38 -0.84
C GLU A 177 -29.82 3.84 0.22
N GLN A 178 -28.92 2.88 -0.02
CA GLN A 178 -27.74 2.67 0.84
C GLN A 178 -26.62 2.01 0.00
N PRO A 179 -25.38 2.53 0.03
CA PRO A 179 -24.30 2.05 -0.85
C PRO A 179 -23.78 0.68 -0.45
N TYR A 180 -23.98 0.30 0.81
CA TYR A 180 -23.54 -0.95 1.40
C TYR A 180 -24.65 -1.52 2.27
N ASP A 181 -24.84 -2.83 2.22
CA ASP A 181 -25.58 -3.53 3.26
C ASP A 181 -24.74 -3.50 4.56
N ASP A 182 -25.34 -3.08 5.67
CA ASP A 182 -24.69 -3.09 6.99
C ASP A 182 -24.17 -4.49 7.34
N GLU A 183 -24.87 -5.54 6.90
CA GLU A 183 -24.45 -6.93 7.07
C GLU A 183 -23.17 -7.24 6.27
N ASP A 184 -23.07 -6.76 5.03
CA ASP A 184 -21.89 -6.93 4.18
C ASP A 184 -20.68 -6.18 4.74
N LEU A 185 -20.86 -4.94 5.22
CA LEU A 185 -19.79 -4.19 5.90
C LEU A 185 -19.34 -4.90 7.18
N GLY A 186 -20.29 -5.39 7.99
CA GLY A 186 -20.00 -6.15 9.19
C GLY A 186 -19.18 -7.42 8.89
N SER A 187 -19.60 -8.18 7.87
CA SER A 187 -18.89 -9.37 7.40
C SER A 187 -17.48 -9.05 6.90
N PHE A 188 -17.32 -7.99 6.11
CA PHE A 188 -16.02 -7.52 5.63
C PHE A 188 -15.11 -7.06 6.78
N TYR A 189 -15.65 -6.37 7.79
CA TYR A 189 -14.88 -5.93 8.95
C TYR A 189 -14.40 -7.10 9.80
N ASN A 190 -15.24 -8.12 9.98
CA ASN A 190 -14.83 -9.36 10.65
C ASN A 190 -13.71 -10.05 9.88
N THR A 191 -13.82 -10.09 8.55
CA THR A 191 -12.76 -10.63 7.67
C THR A 191 -11.44 -9.88 7.85
N LEU A 192 -11.47 -8.53 7.83
CA LEU A 192 -10.26 -7.73 8.06
C LEU A 192 -9.67 -7.92 9.46
N HIS A 193 -10.52 -8.11 10.48
CA HIS A 193 -10.06 -8.39 11.83
C HIS A 193 -9.34 -9.74 11.91
N GLU A 194 -9.91 -10.81 11.34
CA GLU A 194 -9.28 -12.13 11.26
C GLU A 194 -7.95 -12.09 10.48
N VAL A 195 -7.90 -11.33 9.39
CA VAL A 195 -6.66 -11.10 8.63
C VAL A 195 -5.63 -10.38 9.49
N ALA A 196 -6.01 -9.32 10.21
CA ALA A 196 -5.11 -8.56 11.08
C ALA A 196 -4.57 -9.43 12.24
N ASP A 197 -5.41 -10.27 12.84
CA ASP A 197 -5.00 -11.24 13.87
C ASP A 197 -3.91 -12.17 13.36
N ARG A 198 -4.15 -12.78 12.19
CA ARG A 198 -3.17 -13.70 11.58
C ARG A 198 -1.90 -12.97 11.15
N MET A 199 -2.00 -11.73 10.68
CA MET A 199 -0.83 -10.91 10.36
C MET A 199 0.02 -10.65 11.60
N ALA A 200 -0.60 -10.36 12.75
CA ALA A 200 0.12 -10.12 14.00
C ALA A 200 0.98 -11.31 14.44
N LEU A 201 0.60 -12.53 14.05
CA LEU A 201 1.39 -13.76 14.28
C LEU A 201 2.60 -13.90 13.36
N VAL A 202 2.59 -13.26 12.18
CA VAL A 202 3.68 -13.38 11.18
C VAL A 202 4.87 -12.50 11.53
N PHE A 203 4.63 -11.33 12.13
CA PHE A 203 5.67 -10.34 12.37
C PHE A 203 6.33 -10.48 13.74
N GLY A 204 7.53 -9.90 13.84
CA GLY A 204 8.33 -9.91 15.06
C GLY A 204 7.70 -9.14 16.23
N PRO A 205 8.33 -9.20 17.41
CA PRO A 205 7.78 -8.64 18.65
C PRO A 205 7.70 -7.10 18.67
N GLU A 206 8.36 -6.40 17.75
CA GLU A 206 8.31 -4.93 17.68
C GLU A 206 7.07 -4.39 16.95
N LEU A 207 6.27 -5.22 16.26
CA LEU A 207 5.07 -4.74 15.58
C LEU A 207 4.05 -4.28 16.62
N GLU A 208 3.64 -3.01 16.56
CA GLU A 208 2.73 -2.36 17.51
C GLU A 208 1.34 -2.16 16.89
N GLU A 209 1.28 -1.85 15.59
CA GLU A 209 0.03 -1.55 14.91
C GLU A 209 -0.05 -2.12 13.49
N ILE A 210 -1.25 -2.58 13.14
CA ILE A 210 -1.65 -2.95 11.79
C ILE A 210 -2.77 -2.01 11.36
N LYS A 211 -2.70 -1.46 10.14
CA LYS A 211 -3.73 -0.60 9.56
C LYS A 211 -4.22 -1.21 8.27
N LEU A 212 -5.50 -1.54 8.21
CA LEU A 212 -6.12 -2.05 6.98
C LEU A 212 -7.04 -0.98 6.42
N TRP A 213 -6.89 -0.71 5.12
CA TRP A 213 -7.77 0.23 4.42
C TRP A 213 -9.13 -0.43 4.20
N ARG A 214 -10.21 0.29 4.54
CA ARG A 214 -11.59 -0.21 4.44
C ARG A 214 -12.57 0.89 4.06
N PRO A 215 -13.70 0.55 3.43
CA PRO A 215 -14.84 1.47 3.38
C PRO A 215 -15.39 1.67 4.79
N HIS A 216 -15.76 2.90 5.12
CA HIS A 216 -16.40 3.26 6.38
C HIS A 216 -17.85 3.69 6.18
N ASP A 217 -18.10 4.49 5.14
CA ASP A 217 -19.41 5.07 4.81
C ASP A 217 -19.45 5.41 3.31
N TYR A 218 -20.56 6.00 2.82
CA TYR A 218 -20.75 6.46 1.45
C TYR A 218 -19.56 7.30 0.99
N ASP A 219 -18.79 6.77 0.03
CA ASP A 219 -17.57 7.38 -0.52
C ASP A 219 -16.47 7.71 0.50
N ILE A 220 -16.56 7.22 1.75
CA ILE A 220 -15.57 7.45 2.80
C ILE A 220 -14.80 6.17 3.06
N TYR A 221 -13.48 6.27 2.88
CA TYR A 221 -12.54 5.22 3.21
C TYR A 221 -11.62 5.66 4.33
N GLU A 222 -11.23 4.70 5.15
CA GLU A 222 -10.34 4.96 6.28
C GLU A 222 -9.31 3.86 6.48
N TRP A 223 -8.27 4.21 7.24
CA TRP A 223 -7.32 3.26 7.80
C TRP A 223 -7.85 2.76 9.15
N LYS A 224 -8.42 1.56 9.18
CA LYS A 224 -8.77 0.91 10.45
C LYS A 224 -7.50 0.45 11.13
N CYS A 225 -7.21 1.04 12.29
CA CYS A 225 -6.10 0.64 13.15
C CYS A 225 -6.50 -0.53 14.04
N TYR A 226 -5.57 -1.47 14.16
CA TYR A 226 -5.58 -2.66 15.00
C TYR A 226 -4.31 -2.61 15.86
N GLU A 227 -4.47 -2.59 17.18
CA GLU A 227 -3.34 -2.62 18.12
C GLU A 227 -2.89 -4.06 18.29
N VAL A 228 -1.60 -4.33 18.12
CA VAL A 228 -1.03 -5.68 18.33
C VAL A 228 -0.80 -5.90 19.82
N VAL A 229 -1.59 -6.78 20.42
CA VAL A 229 -1.49 -7.15 21.83
C VAL A 229 -0.76 -8.49 21.94
N ARG A 230 0.24 -8.53 22.81
CA ARG A 230 0.97 -9.76 23.14
C ARG A 230 0.76 -10.07 24.62
N SER A 231 -0.04 -11.10 24.89
CA SER A 231 -0.36 -11.56 26.25
C SER A 231 0.26 -12.92 26.52
N SER A 232 0.78 -13.13 27.73
CA SER A 232 1.21 -14.45 28.20
C SER A 232 0.05 -15.45 28.25
N ASP A 233 -1.16 -14.96 28.48
CA ASP A 233 -2.33 -15.78 28.79
C ASP A 233 -3.17 -16.08 27.55
N PHE A 234 -3.16 -15.16 26.57
CA PHE A 234 -4.01 -15.21 25.38
C PHE A 234 -3.24 -15.26 24.05
N GLY A 235 -1.90 -15.26 24.08
CA GLY A 235 -1.07 -15.22 22.89
C GLY A 235 -1.00 -13.84 22.23
N THR A 236 -0.68 -13.81 20.94
CA THR A 236 -0.64 -12.58 20.12
C THR A 236 -1.93 -12.45 19.32
N PHE A 237 -2.58 -11.30 19.41
CA PHE A 237 -3.83 -10.97 18.72
C PHE A 237 -3.92 -9.46 18.49
N VAL A 238 -4.98 -8.99 17.83
CA VAL A 238 -5.26 -7.57 17.64
C VAL A 238 -6.50 -7.08 18.39
N ARG A 239 -6.48 -5.81 18.78
CA ARG A 239 -7.60 -5.10 19.40
C ARG A 239 -8.04 -3.89 18.57
#